data_AF-A0AA42GY48-F1
#
_entry.id   AF-A0AA42GY48-F1
#
_cell.length_a   1.000
_cell.length_b   1.000
_cell.length_c   1.000
_cell.angle_alpha   90.00
_cell.angle_beta   90.00
_cell.angle_gamma   90.00
#
_symmetry.space_group_name_H-M   'P 1'
#
loop_
_entity.id
_entity.type
_entity.pdbx_description
1 polymer ?
#
loop_
_entity_poly.entity_id
_entity_poly.type
_entity_poly.pdbx_seq_one_letter_code
_entity_poly.pdbx_strand_id
1 'polypeptide(L)'
;MSFFRRYIDWSFTYVRLAGLGLLIGGSVMGGYLYTLQYKGNIHAIVVGQAYRSNQPNPARIASMQKLYGIKTIINLRGAEPGSKWYDEEIAAAKTLGISHTDFAMSSSKQLNPAQTRQLIALMQNAEKPVLIHCKSGSDRTGLAAALYVAAIAKGSESKAERQLSIAYGHFGFPLSPTYAMEKTFEAIEAELGYTGS
;
A
#
# COMPACT_ATOMS: atom_id res chain seq x y z
N MET A 1 8.15 43.06 -38.31
CA MET A 1 7.23 42.77 -37.18
C MET A 1 6.53 41.40 -37.25
N SER A 2 6.46 40.68 -38.39
CA SER A 2 5.76 39.38 -38.44
C SER A 2 6.56 38.18 -37.87
N PHE A 3 7.90 38.20 -37.96
CA PHE A 3 8.75 37.11 -37.45
C PHE A 3 8.68 36.95 -35.93
N PHE A 4 8.80 38.07 -35.18
CA PHE A 4 8.68 38.07 -33.72
C PHE A 4 7.30 37.62 -33.24
N ARG A 5 6.23 38.04 -33.93
CA ARG A 5 4.85 37.62 -33.63
C ARG A 5 4.67 36.11 -33.85
N ARG A 6 5.22 35.57 -34.95
CA ARG A 6 5.16 34.13 -35.26
C ARG A 6 5.94 33.28 -34.25
N TYR A 7 7.10 33.75 -33.77
CA TYR A 7 7.88 33.06 -32.73
C TYR A 7 7.17 33.06 -31.37
N ILE A 8 6.53 34.17 -31.01
CA ILE A 8 5.73 34.31 -29.78
C ILE A 8 4.47 33.43 -29.84
N ASP A 9 3.71 33.44 -30.94
CA ASP A 9 2.53 32.59 -31.10
C ASP A 9 2.90 31.08 -31.12
N TRP A 10 4.06 30.75 -31.69
CA TRP A 10 4.63 29.40 -31.67
C TRP A 10 4.97 28.96 -30.24
N SER A 11 5.70 29.77 -29.47
CA SER A 11 6.04 29.44 -28.07
C SER A 11 4.80 29.34 -27.16
N PHE A 12 3.79 30.20 -27.35
CA PHE A 12 2.51 30.09 -26.64
C PHE A 12 1.76 28.80 -26.97
N THR A 13 1.88 28.30 -28.20
CA THR A 13 1.25 27.03 -28.59
C THR A 13 1.90 25.84 -27.88
N TYR A 14 3.23 25.78 -27.78
CA TYR A 14 3.90 24.70 -27.03
C TYR A 14 3.62 24.76 -25.53
N VAL A 15 3.55 25.96 -24.95
CA VAL A 15 3.17 26.11 -23.53
C VAL A 15 1.74 25.62 -23.30
N ARG A 16 0.80 25.93 -24.21
CA ARG A 16 -0.58 25.42 -24.15
C ARG A 16 -0.65 23.89 -24.31
N LEU A 17 0.10 23.32 -25.25
CA LEU A 17 0.15 21.88 -25.46
C LEU A 17 0.77 21.14 -24.27
N ALA A 18 1.85 21.68 -23.69
CA ALA A 18 2.45 21.15 -22.47
C ALA A 18 1.48 21.25 -21.28
N GLY A 19 0.79 22.37 -21.12
CA GLY A 19 -0.24 22.56 -20.10
C GLY A 19 -1.41 21.57 -20.25
N LEU A 20 -1.89 21.38 -21.47
CA LEU A 20 -2.93 20.39 -21.77
C LEU A 20 -2.45 18.96 -21.48
N GLY A 21 -1.21 18.63 -21.85
CA GLY A 21 -0.59 17.33 -21.55
C GLY A 21 -0.52 17.05 -20.05
N LEU A 22 -0.12 18.03 -19.24
CA LEU A 22 -0.11 17.91 -17.77
C LEU A 22 -1.52 17.72 -17.19
N LEU A 23 -2.52 18.44 -17.71
CA LEU A 23 -3.91 18.30 -17.27
C LEU A 23 -4.47 16.91 -17.60
N ILE A 24 -4.21 16.40 -18.81
CA ILE A 24 -4.62 15.06 -19.21
C ILE A 24 -3.91 14.01 -18.34
N GLY A 25 -2.59 14.10 -18.21
CA GLY A 25 -1.80 13.17 -17.38
C GLY A 25 -2.26 13.16 -15.92
N GLY A 26 -2.47 14.35 -15.34
CA GLY A 26 -3.00 14.50 -13.98
C GLY A 26 -4.41 13.92 -13.84
N SER A 27 -5.28 14.10 -14.83
CA SER A 27 -6.64 13.56 -14.82
C SER A 27 -6.64 12.03 -14.92
N VAL A 28 -5.79 11.46 -15.78
CA VAL A 28 -5.63 10.00 -15.92
C VAL A 28 -5.10 9.39 -14.62
N MET A 29 -4.05 10.00 -14.02
CA MET A 29 -3.50 9.55 -12.74
C MET A 29 -4.53 9.68 -11.61
N GLY A 30 -5.24 10.82 -11.52
CA GLY A 30 -6.29 11.03 -10.53
C GLY A 30 -7.43 10.01 -10.67
N GLY A 31 -7.87 9.74 -11.90
CA GLY A 31 -8.85 8.71 -12.20
C GLY A 31 -8.37 7.32 -11.79
N TYR A 32 -7.13 6.97 -12.11
CA TYR A 32 -6.50 5.72 -11.68
C TYR A 32 -6.54 5.55 -10.16
N LEU A 33 -6.00 6.52 -9.41
CA LEU A 33 -5.95 6.48 -7.95
C LEU A 33 -7.35 6.43 -7.31
N TYR A 34 -8.31 7.16 -7.88
CA TYR A 34 -9.70 7.09 -7.46
C TYR A 34 -10.28 5.68 -7.63
N THR A 35 -10.11 5.08 -8.81
CA THR A 35 -10.61 3.73 -9.06
C THR A 35 -9.95 2.68 -8.18
N LEU A 36 -8.65 2.84 -7.90
CA LEU A 36 -7.90 1.99 -6.99
C LEU A 36 -8.52 2.00 -5.58
N GLN A 37 -8.79 3.19 -5.03
CA GLN A 37 -9.40 3.33 -3.70
C GLN A 37 -10.85 2.86 -3.68
N TYR A 38 -11.63 3.20 -4.71
CA TYR A 38 -13.03 2.78 -4.84
C TYR A 38 -13.16 1.25 -4.83
N LYS A 39 -12.33 0.56 -5.60
CA LYS A 39 -12.28 -0.92 -5.67
C LYS A 39 -11.66 -1.58 -4.44
N GLY A 40 -11.14 -0.79 -3.51
CA GLY A 40 -10.62 -1.28 -2.24
C GLY A 40 -9.12 -1.58 -2.22
N ASN A 41 -8.38 -1.25 -3.29
CA ASN A 41 -6.95 -1.53 -3.43
C ASN A 41 -6.60 -3.00 -3.11
N ILE A 42 -7.48 -3.95 -3.53
CA ILE A 42 -7.36 -5.36 -3.19
C ILE A 42 -6.43 -6.07 -4.17
N HIS A 43 -5.35 -6.66 -3.66
CA HIS A 43 -4.39 -7.42 -4.46
C HIS A 43 -3.85 -8.64 -3.71
N ALA A 44 -3.47 -9.68 -4.42
CA ALA A 44 -2.71 -10.79 -3.84
C ALA A 44 -1.24 -10.37 -3.70
N ILE A 45 -0.67 -10.58 -2.52
CA ILE A 45 0.78 -10.52 -2.31
C ILE A 45 1.38 -11.86 -2.73
N VAL A 46 0.82 -12.95 -2.15
CA VAL A 46 1.08 -14.34 -2.53
C VAL A 46 -0.25 -15.07 -2.50
N VAL A 47 -0.66 -15.61 -3.65
CA VAL A 47 -1.97 -16.30 -3.80
C VAL A 47 -2.07 -17.44 -2.79
N GLY A 48 -3.21 -17.51 -2.08
CA GLY A 48 -3.46 -18.53 -1.06
C GLY A 48 -2.70 -18.31 0.26
N GLN A 49 -1.94 -17.22 0.41
CA GLN A 49 -1.23 -16.92 1.65
C GLN A 49 -1.47 -15.52 2.19
N ALA A 50 -1.35 -14.48 1.35
CA ALA A 50 -1.42 -13.10 1.80
C ALA A 50 -2.03 -12.19 0.73
N TYR A 51 -2.94 -11.35 1.19
CA TYR A 51 -3.64 -10.35 0.40
C TYR A 51 -3.51 -8.98 1.06
N ARG A 52 -3.56 -7.92 0.26
CA ARG A 52 -3.53 -6.52 0.69
C ARG A 52 -4.82 -5.81 0.32
N SER A 53 -5.23 -4.82 1.12
CA SER A 53 -6.33 -3.91 0.77
C SER A 53 -6.20 -2.54 1.43
N ASN A 54 -7.04 -1.59 1.01
CA ASN A 54 -7.40 -0.44 1.84
C ASN A 54 -8.36 -0.86 2.96
N GLN A 55 -8.82 0.09 3.77
CA GLN A 55 -9.74 -0.18 4.88
C GLN A 55 -10.99 -0.95 4.37
N PRO A 56 -11.17 -2.23 4.73
CA PRO A 56 -12.33 -2.97 4.29
C PRO A 56 -13.52 -2.62 5.17
N ASN A 57 -14.71 -2.58 4.56
CA ASN A 57 -15.97 -2.55 5.28
C ASN A 57 -16.47 -4.00 5.52
N PRO A 58 -17.49 -4.23 6.35
CA PRO A 58 -17.99 -5.57 6.66
C PRO A 58 -18.32 -6.43 5.42
N ALA A 59 -18.96 -5.84 4.41
CA ALA A 59 -19.30 -6.54 3.18
C ALA A 59 -18.06 -6.98 2.39
N ARG A 60 -17.00 -6.16 2.39
CA ARG A 60 -15.73 -6.48 1.76
C ARG A 60 -14.99 -7.56 2.53
N ILE A 61 -15.01 -7.54 3.86
CA ILE A 61 -14.44 -8.61 4.68
C ILE A 61 -15.13 -9.94 4.37
N ALA A 62 -16.46 -9.98 4.35
CA ALA A 62 -17.23 -11.17 4.00
C ALA A 62 -16.93 -11.65 2.57
N SER A 63 -16.82 -10.74 1.61
CA SER A 63 -16.47 -11.07 0.23
C SER A 63 -15.07 -11.67 0.12
N MET A 64 -14.09 -11.10 0.83
CA MET A 64 -12.72 -11.60 0.82
C MET A 64 -12.60 -12.96 1.52
N GLN A 65 -13.31 -13.16 2.63
CA GLN A 65 -13.42 -14.47 3.27
C GLN A 65 -14.02 -15.51 2.32
N LYS A 66 -15.09 -15.17 1.61
CA LYS A 66 -15.73 -16.08 0.65
C LYS A 66 -14.84 -16.42 -0.55
N LEU A 67 -14.15 -15.43 -1.11
CA LEU A 67 -13.35 -15.59 -2.33
C LEU A 67 -11.98 -16.22 -2.08
N TYR A 68 -11.35 -15.85 -0.97
CA TYR A 68 -9.95 -16.21 -0.70
C TYR A 68 -9.77 -17.05 0.56
N GLY A 69 -10.84 -17.26 1.34
CA GLY A 69 -10.75 -18.02 2.59
C GLY A 69 -9.99 -17.29 3.70
N ILE A 70 -9.98 -15.95 3.71
CA ILE A 70 -9.22 -15.14 4.70
C ILE A 70 -9.50 -15.63 6.12
N LYS A 71 -8.43 -15.96 6.85
CA LYS A 71 -8.47 -16.48 8.22
C LYS A 71 -7.95 -15.51 9.26
N THR A 72 -7.09 -14.58 8.87
CA THR A 72 -6.59 -13.53 9.76
C THR A 72 -6.58 -12.18 9.08
N ILE A 73 -6.99 -11.13 9.80
CA ILE A 73 -6.87 -9.72 9.41
C ILE A 73 -5.79 -9.07 10.26
N ILE A 74 -4.85 -8.39 9.59
CA ILE A 74 -3.79 -7.59 10.22
C ILE A 74 -4.07 -6.11 9.91
N ASN A 75 -4.52 -5.38 10.94
CA ASN A 75 -4.83 -3.96 10.86
C ASN A 75 -3.60 -3.11 11.21
N LEU A 76 -3.03 -2.42 10.22
CA LEU A 76 -1.85 -1.57 10.40
C LEU A 76 -2.18 -0.14 10.87
N ARG A 77 -3.46 0.18 11.05
CA ARG A 77 -3.89 1.48 11.61
C ARG A 77 -3.74 1.52 13.13
N GLY A 78 -3.77 0.36 13.77
CA GLY A 78 -3.88 0.22 15.22
C GLY A 78 -5.34 0.19 15.68
N ALA A 79 -5.52 -0.25 16.93
CA ALA A 79 -6.83 -0.31 17.57
C ALA A 79 -7.42 1.09 17.78
N GLU A 80 -8.71 1.24 17.46
CA GLU A 80 -9.45 2.49 17.68
C GLU A 80 -10.87 2.21 18.19
N PRO A 81 -11.03 1.61 19.41
CA PRO A 81 -12.33 1.26 19.95
C PRO A 81 -13.28 2.46 20.04
N GLY A 82 -14.55 2.27 19.66
CA GLY A 82 -15.57 3.32 19.63
C GLY A 82 -15.61 4.09 18.30
N SER A 83 -14.64 3.89 17.42
CA SER A 83 -14.75 4.36 16.04
C SER A 83 -15.56 3.38 15.21
N LYS A 84 -16.51 3.92 14.43
CA LYS A 84 -17.42 3.10 13.61
C LYS A 84 -16.68 2.10 12.71
N TRP A 85 -15.59 2.53 12.08
CA TRP A 85 -14.84 1.69 11.14
C TRP A 85 -14.17 0.50 11.85
N TYR A 86 -13.66 0.70 13.06
CA TYR A 86 -12.96 -0.33 13.83
C TYR A 86 -13.96 -1.30 14.45
N ASP A 87 -15.01 -0.78 15.08
CA ASP A 87 -16.02 -1.61 15.73
C ASP A 87 -16.75 -2.50 14.71
N GLU A 88 -17.06 -1.97 13.52
CA GLU A 88 -17.62 -2.75 12.42
C GLU A 88 -16.67 -3.83 11.90
N GLU A 89 -15.37 -3.53 11.80
CA GLU A 89 -14.36 -4.49 11.36
C GLU A 89 -14.20 -5.64 12.36
N ILE A 90 -14.09 -5.33 13.65
CA ILE A 90 -14.01 -6.32 14.73
C ILE A 90 -15.27 -7.18 14.76
N ALA A 91 -16.45 -6.56 14.66
CA ALA A 91 -17.72 -7.30 14.65
C ALA A 91 -17.84 -8.23 13.42
N ALA A 92 -17.42 -7.77 12.25
CA ALA A 92 -17.42 -8.57 11.02
C ALA A 92 -16.43 -9.74 11.11
N ALA A 93 -15.19 -9.48 11.58
CA ALA A 93 -14.18 -10.51 11.77
C ALA A 93 -14.67 -11.59 12.75
N LYS A 94 -15.24 -11.18 13.90
CA LYS A 94 -15.81 -12.09 14.89
C LYS A 94 -16.96 -12.93 14.32
N THR A 95 -17.88 -12.32 13.58
CA THR A 95 -19.03 -13.01 12.97
C THR A 95 -18.58 -14.08 11.98
N LEU A 96 -17.49 -13.83 11.27
CA LEU A 96 -16.95 -14.73 10.23
C LEU A 96 -15.91 -15.73 10.76
N GLY A 97 -15.60 -15.70 12.08
CA GLY A 97 -14.57 -16.56 12.67
C GLY A 97 -13.15 -16.22 12.20
N ILE A 98 -12.91 -14.98 11.80
CA ILE A 98 -11.60 -14.49 11.32
C ILE A 98 -10.84 -13.92 12.52
N SER A 99 -9.61 -14.37 12.73
CA SER A 99 -8.72 -13.76 13.73
C SER A 99 -8.39 -12.33 13.34
N HIS A 100 -8.41 -11.41 14.29
CA HIS A 100 -8.06 -10.01 14.05
C HIS A 100 -6.88 -9.62 14.93
N THR A 101 -5.90 -8.91 14.36
CA THR A 101 -4.75 -8.43 15.12
C THR A 101 -4.32 -7.05 14.67
N ASP A 102 -4.07 -6.18 15.63
CA ASP A 102 -3.59 -4.82 15.40
C ASP A 102 -2.07 -4.74 15.46
N PHE A 103 -1.48 -4.04 14.50
CA PHE A 103 -0.09 -3.60 14.55
C PHE A 103 -0.04 -2.10 14.23
N ALA A 104 -0.09 -1.27 15.26
CA ALA A 104 -0.15 0.18 15.06
C ALA A 104 1.16 0.72 14.48
N MET A 105 1.09 1.32 13.30
CA MET A 105 2.23 2.03 12.70
C MET A 105 1.78 3.30 11.96
N SER A 106 2.69 4.26 11.86
CA SER A 106 2.50 5.49 11.06
C SER A 106 3.08 5.29 9.66
N SER A 107 2.43 5.81 8.63
CA SER A 107 3.01 5.87 7.28
C SER A 107 4.14 6.90 7.17
N SER A 108 4.25 7.83 8.13
CA SER A 108 5.25 8.90 8.14
C SER A 108 6.41 8.69 9.10
N LYS A 109 6.48 7.55 9.79
CA LYS A 109 7.55 7.22 10.72
C LYS A 109 8.18 5.90 10.34
N GLN A 110 9.50 5.88 10.30
CA GLN A 110 10.27 4.67 10.04
C GLN A 110 10.08 3.71 11.22
N LEU A 111 9.90 2.41 10.94
CA LEU A 111 9.95 1.41 12.01
C LEU A 111 11.40 1.16 12.39
N ASN A 112 11.66 1.01 13.68
CA ASN A 112 12.98 0.53 14.11
C ASN A 112 13.12 -0.97 13.76
N PRO A 113 14.37 -1.50 13.70
CA PRO A 113 14.59 -2.90 13.31
C PRO A 113 13.84 -3.93 14.16
N ALA A 114 13.65 -3.66 15.46
CA ALA A 114 12.88 -4.55 16.34
C ALA A 114 11.39 -4.58 15.95
N GLN A 115 10.79 -3.43 15.68
CA GLN A 115 9.40 -3.32 15.20
C GLN A 115 9.24 -3.98 13.82
N THR A 116 10.20 -3.82 12.91
CA THR A 116 10.19 -4.49 11.61
C THR A 116 10.19 -6.01 11.77
N ARG A 117 11.06 -6.55 12.64
CA ARG A 117 11.08 -7.98 12.96
C ARG A 117 9.80 -8.47 13.63
N GLN A 118 9.20 -7.66 14.52
CA GLN A 118 7.90 -7.98 15.12
C GLN A 118 6.79 -8.09 14.07
N LEU A 119 6.75 -7.16 13.11
CA LEU A 119 5.77 -7.21 12.02
C LEU A 119 5.97 -8.45 11.13
N ILE A 120 7.22 -8.78 10.78
CA ILE A 120 7.54 -10.01 10.03
C ILE A 120 7.06 -11.24 10.80
N ALA A 121 7.40 -11.36 12.09
CA ALA A 121 7.02 -12.48 12.92
C ALA A 121 5.50 -12.60 13.07
N LEU A 122 4.80 -11.48 13.27
CA LEU A 122 3.34 -11.42 13.30
C LEU A 122 2.75 -11.98 12.00
N MET A 123 3.20 -11.48 10.85
CA MET A 123 2.73 -11.96 9.56
C MET A 123 3.09 -13.42 9.33
N GLN A 124 4.26 -13.89 9.75
CA GLN A 124 4.69 -15.28 9.56
C GLN A 124 3.84 -16.26 10.36
N ASN A 125 3.52 -15.91 11.61
CA ASN A 125 2.80 -16.79 12.55
C ASN A 125 1.27 -16.73 12.41
N ALA A 126 0.73 -15.68 11.78
CA ALA A 126 -0.70 -15.55 11.53
C ALA A 126 -1.26 -16.68 10.65
N GLU A 127 -2.48 -17.14 10.94
CA GLU A 127 -3.12 -18.21 10.18
C GLU A 127 -3.41 -17.76 8.74
N LYS A 128 -3.02 -18.59 7.77
CA LYS A 128 -3.15 -18.28 6.34
C LYS A 128 -4.50 -18.72 5.79
N PRO A 129 -5.09 -17.96 4.85
CA PRO A 129 -4.56 -16.72 4.25
C PRO A 129 -4.81 -15.46 5.09
N VAL A 130 -3.84 -14.53 5.09
CA VAL A 130 -3.96 -13.23 5.78
C VAL A 130 -4.45 -12.12 4.87
N LEU A 131 -5.24 -11.20 5.43
CA LEU A 131 -5.55 -9.90 4.84
C LEU A 131 -4.82 -8.80 5.62
N ILE A 132 -3.93 -8.08 4.96
CA ILE A 132 -3.18 -6.97 5.55
C ILE A 132 -3.74 -5.66 5.00
N HIS A 133 -4.12 -4.71 5.86
CA HIS A 133 -4.63 -3.43 5.40
C HIS A 133 -4.18 -2.25 6.27
N CYS A 134 -4.37 -1.05 5.73
CA CYS A 134 -4.30 0.19 6.49
C CYS A 134 -5.47 1.09 6.05
N LYS A 135 -5.30 2.42 6.04
CA LYS A 135 -6.35 3.34 5.55
C LYS A 135 -6.55 3.24 4.04
N SER A 136 -5.50 3.50 3.25
CA SER A 136 -5.51 3.53 1.78
C SER A 136 -4.99 2.25 1.11
N GLY A 137 -4.39 1.33 1.89
CA GLY A 137 -3.76 0.13 1.34
C GLY A 137 -2.47 0.40 0.55
N SER A 138 -1.94 1.63 0.62
CA SER A 138 -0.74 2.06 -0.12
C SER A 138 0.53 1.91 0.71
N ASP A 139 0.70 2.73 1.75
CA ASP A 139 2.02 2.97 2.36
C ASP A 139 2.39 1.90 3.38
N ARG A 140 1.69 1.84 4.52
CA ARG A 140 1.92 0.85 5.58
C ARG A 140 1.71 -0.57 5.06
N THR A 141 0.64 -0.74 4.28
CA THR A 141 0.33 -2.01 3.62
C THR A 141 1.37 -2.37 2.57
N GLY A 142 1.92 -1.39 1.85
CA GLY A 142 3.01 -1.60 0.91
C GLY A 142 4.27 -2.10 1.60
N LEU A 143 4.65 -1.48 2.73
CA LEU A 143 5.79 -1.94 3.53
C LEU A 143 5.55 -3.37 4.04
N ALA A 144 4.41 -3.64 4.64
CA ALA A 144 4.09 -4.97 5.14
C ALA A 144 4.09 -6.02 4.00
N ALA A 145 3.57 -5.67 2.82
CA ALA A 145 3.62 -6.54 1.65
C ALA A 145 5.04 -6.77 1.12
N ALA A 146 5.88 -5.73 1.08
CA ALA A 146 7.29 -5.83 0.70
C ALA A 146 8.04 -6.78 1.65
N LEU A 147 7.89 -6.56 2.96
CA LEU A 147 8.44 -7.43 4.01
C LEU A 147 7.92 -8.86 3.91
N TYR A 148 6.64 -9.05 3.58
CA TYR A 148 6.07 -10.38 3.35
C TYR A 148 6.77 -11.09 2.19
N VAL A 149 6.90 -10.43 1.05
CA VAL A 149 7.56 -10.99 -0.13
C VAL A 149 9.00 -11.34 0.17
N ALA A 150 9.75 -10.43 0.81
CA ALA A 150 11.17 -10.62 1.07
C ALA A 150 11.43 -11.63 2.19
N ALA A 151 10.83 -11.44 3.36
CA ALA A 151 11.19 -12.20 4.55
C ALA A 151 10.50 -13.58 4.61
N ILE A 152 9.24 -13.66 4.17
CA ILE A 152 8.38 -14.85 4.33
C ILE A 152 8.34 -15.66 3.04
N ALA A 153 7.98 -15.02 1.92
CA ALA A 153 7.87 -15.71 0.63
C ALA A 153 9.22 -15.94 -0.07
N LYS A 154 10.31 -15.35 0.45
CA LYS A 154 11.67 -15.42 -0.11
C LYS A 154 11.71 -15.06 -1.60
N GLY A 155 10.95 -14.04 -1.98
CA GLY A 155 10.96 -13.47 -3.32
C GLY A 155 12.24 -12.70 -3.62
N SER A 156 12.36 -12.16 -4.83
CA SER A 156 13.45 -11.24 -5.17
C SER A 156 13.20 -9.85 -4.59
N GLU A 157 14.27 -9.10 -4.35
CA GLU A 157 14.26 -7.69 -3.94
C GLU A 157 13.30 -6.86 -4.81
N SER A 158 13.51 -6.90 -6.12
CA SER A 158 12.64 -6.21 -7.08
C SER A 158 11.14 -6.58 -6.97
N LYS A 159 10.80 -7.81 -6.56
CA LYS A 159 9.38 -8.18 -6.31
C LYS A 159 8.86 -7.58 -5.01
N ALA A 160 9.72 -7.48 -3.99
CA ALA A 160 9.38 -6.86 -2.71
C ALA A 160 9.23 -5.34 -2.85
N GLU A 161 10.21 -4.65 -3.43
CA GLU A 161 10.17 -3.20 -3.68
C GLU A 161 8.94 -2.78 -4.49
N ARG A 162 8.55 -3.56 -5.50
CA ARG A 162 7.33 -3.28 -6.28
C ARG A 162 6.05 -3.19 -5.45
N GLN A 163 6.03 -3.75 -4.23
CA GLN A 163 4.89 -3.60 -3.30
C GLN A 163 4.76 -2.17 -2.75
N LEU A 164 5.84 -1.39 -2.80
CA LEU A 164 5.92 0.05 -2.51
C LEU A 164 5.94 0.83 -3.83
N SER A 165 4.86 0.78 -4.60
CA SER A 165 4.79 1.48 -5.89
C SER A 165 3.48 2.22 -6.13
N ILE A 166 3.51 3.11 -7.12
CA ILE A 166 2.34 3.87 -7.60
C ILE A 166 1.21 2.94 -8.05
N ALA A 167 1.54 1.71 -8.49
CA ALA A 167 0.54 0.69 -8.80
C ALA A 167 -0.43 0.45 -7.62
N TYR A 168 0.06 0.59 -6.38
CA TYR A 168 -0.75 0.47 -5.17
C TYR A 168 -1.04 1.82 -4.50
N GLY A 169 -0.77 2.94 -5.20
CA GLY A 169 -0.98 4.30 -4.72
C GLY A 169 0.10 4.79 -3.75
N HIS A 170 1.26 4.13 -3.68
CA HIS A 170 2.38 4.59 -2.87
C HIS A 170 3.26 5.58 -3.65
N PHE A 171 3.65 6.68 -3.01
CA PHE A 171 4.54 7.69 -3.55
C PHE A 171 5.75 7.89 -2.62
N GLY A 172 6.72 6.99 -2.71
CA GLY A 172 7.93 6.94 -1.87
C GLY A 172 9.09 7.78 -2.42
N PHE A 173 8.92 9.09 -2.57
CA PHE A 173 10.02 9.99 -2.96
C PHE A 173 10.55 10.80 -1.76
N PRO A 174 11.82 11.25 -1.73
CA PRO A 174 12.45 11.82 -0.52
C PRO A 174 11.74 12.99 0.17
N LEU A 175 10.92 13.75 -0.57
CA LEU A 175 10.13 14.87 -0.03
C LEU A 175 8.76 14.45 0.51
N SER A 176 8.34 13.20 0.26
CA SER A 176 7.09 12.65 0.77
C SER A 176 7.26 12.17 2.21
N PRO A 177 6.32 12.48 3.12
CA PRO A 177 6.31 11.88 4.45
C PRO A 177 6.31 10.33 4.40
N THR A 178 5.74 9.74 3.35
CA THR A 178 5.64 8.28 3.20
C THR A 178 6.94 7.61 2.82
N TYR A 179 8.00 8.38 2.51
CA TYR A 179 9.35 7.85 2.27
C TYR A 179 9.94 7.14 3.49
N ALA A 180 9.36 7.36 4.67
CA ALA A 180 9.65 6.56 5.86
C ALA A 180 9.43 5.05 5.65
N MET A 181 8.53 4.65 4.75
CA MET A 181 8.30 3.23 4.42
C MET A 181 9.47 2.64 3.62
N GLU A 182 9.96 3.35 2.60
CA GLU A 182 11.16 2.94 1.85
C GLU A 182 12.37 2.81 2.77
N LYS A 183 12.63 3.84 3.59
CA LYS A 183 13.71 3.80 4.59
C LYS A 183 13.60 2.63 5.57
N THR A 184 12.38 2.20 5.89
CA THR A 184 12.18 1.04 6.76
C THR A 184 12.57 -0.26 6.06
N PHE A 185 12.25 -0.38 4.77
CA PHE A 185 12.61 -1.54 3.97
C PHE A 185 14.12 -1.58 3.69
N GLU A 186 14.68 -0.48 3.18
CA GLU A 186 16.12 -0.29 2.93
C GLU A 186 16.97 -0.66 4.17
N ALA A 187 16.54 -0.24 5.37
CA ALA A 187 17.26 -0.50 6.61
C ALA A 187 17.38 -1.99 7.00
N ILE A 188 16.62 -2.89 6.36
CA ILE A 188 16.65 -4.34 6.65
C ILE A 188 17.02 -5.20 5.44
N GLU A 189 17.27 -4.61 4.26
CA GLU A 189 17.63 -5.34 3.02
C GLU A 189 18.83 -6.27 3.20
N ALA A 190 19.89 -5.78 3.85
CA ALA A 190 21.07 -6.57 4.14
C ALA A 190 20.76 -7.80 5.01
N GLU A 191 19.86 -7.67 5.99
CA GLU A 191 19.42 -8.80 6.82
C GLU A 191 18.54 -9.79 6.02
N LEU A 192 17.86 -9.32 4.98
CA LEU A 192 17.03 -10.12 4.08
C LEU A 192 17.85 -10.83 2.99
N GLY A 193 19.16 -10.60 2.95
CA GLY A 193 20.07 -11.19 1.97
C GLY A 193 20.10 -10.46 0.63
N TYR A 194 19.60 -9.23 0.58
CA TYR A 194 19.75 -8.34 -0.56
C TYR A 194 21.02 -7.52 -0.32
N THR A 195 22.07 -7.83 -1.09
CA THR A 195 23.36 -7.14 -1.01
C THR A 195 23.59 -6.41 -2.32
N GLY A 196 23.45 -5.08 -2.33
CA GLY A 196 23.88 -4.26 -3.47
C GLY A 196 23.00 -3.09 -3.90
N SER A 197 22.12 -2.59 -3.05
CA SER A 197 21.28 -1.39 -3.28
C SER A 197 21.96 -0.10 -2.81
#